data_AF-A0A1F3AEJ6-F1
#
_entry.id   AF-A0A1F3AEJ6-F1
#
_cell.length_a   1.000
_cell.length_b   1.000
_cell.length_c   1.000
_cell.angle_alpha   90.00
_cell.angle_beta   90.00
_cell.angle_gamma   90.00
#
_symmetry.space_group_name_H-M   'P 1'
#
loop_
_entity.id
_entity.type
_entity.pdbx_description
1 polymer ?
#
loop_
_entity_poly.entity_id
_entity_poly.type
_entity_poly.pdbx_seq_one_letter_code
_entity_poly.pdbx_strand_id
1 'polypeptide(L)'
;MRFTRRITAALSALAALPALALAATIGGTYYAPQYDYREFWAATDNKPFQVVLEGNPFPGTDPATVARDLLPAMQAAKPQPALTFTYNRPSPPPSPDYRLVLVFDPALNLNADPVCAGTDMRFRPSKPGRFYVYAIYCRNDRMLSYTTAWTDATGPADPRIERLFRELFPVVFNDQQTRWAELDVHYF
;
A
#
# COMPACT_ATOMS: atom_id res chain seq x y z
N MET A 1 -31.13 41.80 -53.51
CA MET A 1 -29.87 42.16 -52.82
C MET A 1 -29.82 41.44 -51.47
N ARG A 2 -28.73 40.68 -51.21
CA ARG A 2 -28.06 40.43 -49.91
C ARG A 2 -28.90 39.85 -48.75
N PHE A 3 -28.52 38.80 -48.01
CA PHE A 3 -27.42 37.84 -48.02
C PHE A 3 -27.85 36.73 -47.05
N THR A 4 -27.89 35.48 -47.50
CA THR A 4 -27.98 34.29 -46.65
C THR A 4 -26.72 34.19 -45.78
N ARG A 5 -26.87 34.03 -44.46
CA ARG A 5 -25.80 33.49 -43.60
C ARG A 5 -26.35 32.43 -42.67
N ARG A 6 -26.12 31.19 -43.09
CA ARG A 6 -26.11 29.99 -42.24
C ARG A 6 -24.94 30.14 -41.27
N ILE A 7 -25.20 30.10 -39.97
CA ILE A 7 -24.15 29.91 -38.96
C ILE A 7 -24.25 28.46 -38.51
N THR A 8 -23.35 27.67 -39.07
CA THR A 8 -23.13 26.26 -38.77
C THR A 8 -22.66 26.14 -37.33
N ALA A 9 -23.40 25.38 -36.52
CA ALA A 9 -23.00 24.98 -35.18
C ALA A 9 -21.74 24.10 -35.26
N ALA A 10 -20.69 24.47 -34.53
CA ALA A 10 -19.55 23.61 -34.27
C ALA A 10 -19.55 23.22 -32.79
N LEU A 11 -20.35 22.20 -32.45
CA LEU A 11 -20.24 21.50 -31.17
C LEU A 11 -18.96 20.66 -31.20
N SER A 12 -17.88 21.21 -30.64
CA SER A 12 -16.68 20.45 -30.31
C SER A 12 -16.96 19.66 -29.04
N ALA A 13 -17.54 18.47 -29.18
CA ALA A 13 -17.67 17.53 -28.08
C ALA A 13 -16.27 16.96 -27.77
N LEU A 14 -15.60 17.53 -26.77
CA LEU A 14 -14.49 16.85 -26.11
C LEU A 14 -15.06 15.59 -25.45
N ALA A 15 -14.87 14.45 -26.09
CA ALA A 15 -15.10 13.16 -25.46
C ALA A 15 -14.04 12.99 -24.36
N ALA A 16 -14.33 13.48 -23.16
CA ALA A 16 -13.68 13.01 -21.95
C ALA A 16 -14.07 11.54 -21.79
N LEU A 17 -13.24 10.64 -22.33
CA LEU A 17 -13.32 9.23 -22.01
C LEU A 17 -13.27 9.14 -20.48
N PRO A 18 -14.29 8.58 -19.81
CA PRO A 18 -14.15 8.27 -18.40
C PRO A 18 -12.99 7.28 -18.31
N ALA A 19 -11.86 7.71 -17.76
CA ALA A 19 -10.85 6.77 -17.31
C ALA A 19 -11.59 5.85 -16.33
N LEU A 20 -11.85 4.62 -16.75
CA LEU A 20 -12.34 3.56 -15.88
C LEU A 20 -11.31 3.46 -14.75
N ALA A 21 -11.61 4.11 -13.63
CA ALA A 21 -10.86 3.98 -12.41
C ALA A 21 -11.04 2.53 -11.96
N LEU A 22 -10.14 1.66 -12.41
CA LEU A 22 -9.94 0.35 -11.81
C LEU A 22 -9.45 0.62 -10.39
N ALA A 23 -10.41 0.69 -9.45
CA ALA A 23 -10.16 0.84 -8.03
C ALA A 23 -9.42 -0.39 -7.52
N ALA A 24 -8.50 -0.21 -6.58
CA ALA A 24 -7.95 -1.35 -5.88
C ALA A 24 -9.04 -1.95 -4.98
N THR A 25 -8.94 -3.25 -4.72
CA THR A 25 -9.79 -3.89 -3.71
C THR A 25 -8.98 -4.04 -2.44
N ILE A 26 -9.44 -3.38 -1.38
CA ILE A 26 -8.92 -3.56 -0.02
C ILE A 26 -9.79 -4.59 0.70
N GLY A 27 -9.16 -5.60 1.28
CA GLY A 27 -9.81 -6.64 2.06
C GLY A 27 -10.05 -6.24 3.51
N GLY A 28 -10.41 -7.22 4.34
CA GLY A 28 -10.57 -7.02 5.78
C GLY A 28 -9.28 -6.55 6.44
N THR A 29 -9.41 -5.56 7.32
CA THR A 29 -8.31 -5.00 8.11
C THR A 29 -8.43 -5.41 9.58
N TYR A 30 -7.29 -5.56 10.24
CA TYR A 30 -7.20 -5.77 11.67
C TYR A 30 -6.15 -4.84 12.28
N TYR A 31 -6.43 -4.31 13.47
CA TYR A 31 -5.49 -3.55 14.29
C TYR A 31 -5.38 -4.24 15.65
N ALA A 32 -4.15 -4.44 16.09
CA ALA A 32 -3.88 -4.98 17.42
C ALA A 32 -4.23 -3.94 18.49
N PRO A 33 -4.58 -4.35 19.72
CA PRO A 33 -4.87 -3.41 20.82
C PRO A 33 -3.71 -2.46 21.15
N GLN A 34 -2.48 -2.83 20.79
CA GLN A 34 -1.29 -2.02 21.03
C GLN A 34 -0.94 -1.11 19.85
N TYR A 35 -1.75 -1.08 18.78
CA TYR A 35 -1.56 -0.18 17.66
C TYR A 35 -1.82 1.26 18.11
N ASP A 36 -0.82 2.12 17.91
CA ASP A 36 -0.92 3.57 18.11
C ASP A 36 -0.25 4.29 16.93
N TYR A 37 -1.02 5.15 16.25
CA TYR A 37 -0.51 5.95 15.15
C TYR A 37 0.55 6.97 15.60
N ARG A 38 0.50 7.47 16.84
CA ARG A 38 1.51 8.39 17.38
C ARG A 38 2.88 7.73 17.52
N GLU A 39 2.88 6.44 17.88
CA GLU A 39 4.10 5.63 17.93
C GLU A 39 4.68 5.44 16.52
N PHE A 40 3.82 5.13 15.53
CA PHE A 40 4.23 5.08 14.12
C PHE A 40 4.82 6.41 13.65
N TRP A 41 4.18 7.54 13.97
CA TRP A 41 4.68 8.87 13.62
C TRP A 41 6.09 9.11 14.17
N ALA A 42 6.27 8.92 15.49
CA ALA A 42 7.56 9.14 16.16
C ALA A 42 8.67 8.19 15.67
N ALA A 43 8.30 6.96 15.31
CA ALA A 43 9.23 5.96 14.81
C ALA A 43 9.72 6.24 13.39
N THR A 44 8.91 6.89 12.55
CA THR A 44 9.15 6.92 11.09
C THR A 44 9.35 8.31 10.49
N ASP A 45 8.96 9.39 11.18
CA ASP A 45 9.11 10.75 10.67
C ASP A 45 10.59 11.08 10.37
N ASN A 46 10.85 11.52 9.14
CA ASN A 46 12.18 11.82 8.60
C ASN A 46 13.20 10.67 8.71
N LYS A 47 12.74 9.41 8.77
CA LYS A 47 13.58 8.22 8.93
C LYS A 47 13.40 7.21 7.80
N PRO A 48 14.43 6.38 7.53
CA PRO A 48 14.26 5.21 6.68
C PRO A 48 13.32 4.21 7.37
N PHE A 49 12.39 3.64 6.62
CA PHE A 49 11.43 2.66 7.09
C PHE A 49 11.53 1.39 6.26
N GLN A 50 11.82 0.27 6.91
CA GLN A 50 12.09 -0.97 6.21
C GLN A 50 10.82 -1.55 5.59
N VAL A 51 10.91 -1.94 4.33
CA VAL A 51 9.94 -2.77 3.64
C VAL A 51 10.58 -4.12 3.36
N VAL A 52 9.89 -5.20 3.70
CA VAL A 52 10.29 -6.57 3.40
C VAL A 52 9.33 -7.10 2.34
N LEU A 53 9.84 -7.59 1.22
CA LEU A 53 9.04 -8.17 0.15
C LEU A 53 9.19 -9.69 0.18
N GLU A 54 8.07 -10.39 0.19
CA GLU A 54 8.02 -11.85 0.26
C GLU A 54 7.11 -12.40 -0.83
N GLY A 55 7.51 -13.49 -1.47
CA GLY A 55 6.79 -14.07 -2.60
C GLY A 55 7.10 -13.39 -3.95
N ASN A 56 6.34 -13.73 -4.98
CA ASN A 56 6.56 -13.23 -6.34
C ASN A 56 5.25 -12.76 -6.98
N PRO A 57 4.97 -11.45 -7.08
CA PRO A 57 3.74 -10.95 -7.66
C PRO A 57 3.69 -11.09 -9.20
N PHE A 58 4.83 -11.32 -9.86
CA PHE A 58 4.94 -11.39 -11.32
C PHE A 58 5.80 -12.59 -11.76
N PRO A 59 5.19 -13.78 -11.93
CA PRO A 59 5.88 -14.97 -12.43
C PRO A 59 6.66 -14.69 -13.72
N GLY A 60 7.91 -15.15 -13.79
CA GLY A 60 8.80 -14.93 -14.94
C GLY A 60 9.53 -13.58 -14.94
N THR A 61 9.26 -12.70 -13.97
CA THR A 61 10.06 -11.49 -13.74
C THR A 61 11.09 -11.75 -12.64
N ASP A 62 12.29 -11.22 -12.81
CA ASP A 62 13.34 -11.26 -11.78
C ASP A 62 12.90 -10.51 -10.50
N PRO A 63 12.98 -11.13 -9.30
CA PRO A 63 12.57 -10.48 -8.05
C PRO A 63 13.29 -9.15 -7.76
N ALA A 64 14.57 -9.01 -8.13
CA ALA A 64 15.29 -7.76 -7.91
C ALA A 64 14.75 -6.63 -8.80
N THR A 65 14.35 -6.96 -10.03
CA THR A 65 13.64 -6.06 -10.94
C THR A 65 12.29 -5.64 -10.38
N VAL A 66 11.51 -6.58 -9.84
CA VAL A 66 10.23 -6.27 -9.17
C VAL A 66 10.43 -5.31 -8.01
N ALA A 67 11.39 -5.60 -7.12
CA ALA A 67 11.68 -4.74 -5.98
C ALA A 67 12.07 -3.32 -6.44
N ARG A 68 13.01 -3.20 -7.39
CA ARG A 68 13.45 -1.91 -7.93
C ARG A 68 12.29 -1.08 -8.47
N ASP A 69 11.37 -1.71 -9.20
CA ASP A 69 10.29 -1.02 -9.90
C ASP A 69 9.08 -0.71 -8.98
N LEU A 70 8.89 -1.48 -7.89
CA LEU A 70 7.85 -1.21 -6.88
C LEU A 70 8.20 -0.05 -5.94
N LEU A 71 9.49 0.17 -5.64
CA LEU A 71 9.90 1.19 -4.67
C LEU A 71 9.41 2.59 -5.06
N PRO A 72 9.55 3.09 -6.31
CA PRO A 72 9.00 4.38 -6.72
C PRO A 72 7.50 4.49 -6.50
N ALA A 73 6.73 3.44 -6.81
CA ALA A 73 5.28 3.43 -6.62
C ALA A 73 4.91 3.55 -5.13
N MET A 74 5.62 2.86 -4.24
CA MET A 74 5.44 3.00 -2.80
C MET A 74 5.83 4.39 -2.31
N GLN A 75 6.95 4.95 -2.81
CA GLN A 75 7.41 6.29 -2.43
C GLN A 75 6.42 7.38 -2.86
N ALA A 76 5.81 7.26 -4.04
CA ALA A 76 4.79 8.17 -4.54
C ALA A 76 3.45 8.05 -3.79
N ALA A 77 3.20 6.91 -3.16
CA ALA A 77 2.00 6.62 -2.41
C ALA A 77 2.11 6.84 -0.89
N LYS A 78 3.29 7.27 -0.40
CA LYS A 78 3.60 7.33 1.03
C LYS A 78 2.52 8.00 1.88
N PRO A 79 2.15 7.39 3.02
CA PRO A 79 1.32 8.07 4.02
C PRO A 79 2.14 9.17 4.70
N GLN A 80 1.48 10.03 5.46
CA GLN A 80 2.16 10.78 6.53
C GLN A 80 2.56 9.79 7.63
N PRO A 81 3.69 9.99 8.36
CA PRO A 81 4.66 11.10 8.31
C PRO A 81 5.68 11.01 7.16
N ALA A 82 6.68 11.91 7.13
CA ALA A 82 7.68 12.02 6.06
C ALA A 82 8.74 10.89 6.03
N LEU A 83 8.29 9.63 6.04
CA LEU A 83 9.15 8.45 6.01
C LEU A 83 9.80 8.22 4.64
N THR A 84 10.85 7.41 4.61
CA THR A 84 11.49 6.95 3.38
C THR A 84 11.53 5.42 3.35
N PHE A 85 10.72 4.79 2.50
CA PHE A 85 10.77 3.34 2.33
C PHE A 85 12.14 2.86 1.83
N THR A 86 12.62 1.74 2.35
CA THR A 86 13.87 1.10 1.92
C THR A 86 13.76 -0.41 2.09
N TYR A 87 14.39 -1.18 1.19
CA TYR A 87 14.52 -2.63 1.38
C TYR A 87 15.66 -3.00 2.31
N ASN A 88 16.67 -2.12 2.43
CA ASN A 88 17.79 -2.34 3.32
C ASN A 88 17.34 -2.11 4.76
N ARG A 89 17.71 -3.03 5.65
CA ARG A 89 17.53 -2.83 7.09
C ARG A 89 18.34 -1.61 7.54
N PRO A 90 17.73 -0.61 8.19
CA PRO A 90 18.47 0.53 8.72
C PRO A 90 19.57 0.10 9.70
N SER A 91 20.67 0.86 9.74
CA SER A 91 21.78 0.65 10.68
C SER A 91 22.09 1.96 11.42
N PRO A 92 22.06 1.98 12.78
CA PRO A 92 21.65 0.87 13.64
C PRO A 92 20.17 0.51 13.44
N PRO A 93 19.75 -0.74 13.72
CA PRO A 93 18.34 -1.12 13.64
C PRO A 93 17.48 -0.23 14.56
N PRO A 94 16.26 0.14 14.14
CA PRO A 94 15.34 0.84 15.01
C PRO A 94 14.99 -0.05 16.21
N SER A 95 14.77 0.59 17.37
CA SER A 95 14.34 -0.08 18.59
C SER A 95 13.13 0.65 19.16
N PRO A 96 11.92 0.08 19.13
CA PRO A 96 11.56 -1.23 18.55
C PRO A 96 11.81 -1.38 17.05
N ASP A 97 11.92 -2.61 16.56
CA ASP A 97 12.14 -2.89 15.12
C ASP A 97 10.84 -2.80 14.34
N TYR A 98 10.59 -1.64 13.71
CA TYR A 98 9.42 -1.41 12.89
C TYR A 98 9.68 -1.68 11.41
N ARG A 99 8.76 -2.42 10.78
CA ARG A 99 8.83 -2.70 9.35
C ARG A 99 7.45 -2.96 8.75
N LEU A 100 7.36 -2.74 7.45
CA LEU A 100 6.24 -3.18 6.63
C LEU A 100 6.63 -4.46 5.90
N VAL A 101 5.91 -5.55 6.14
CA VAL A 101 6.09 -6.79 5.38
C VAL A 101 4.98 -6.88 4.34
N LEU A 102 5.35 -7.04 3.07
CA LEU A 102 4.45 -7.23 1.95
C LEU A 102 4.61 -8.65 1.44
N VAL A 103 3.63 -9.50 1.73
CA VAL A 103 3.60 -10.89 1.28
C VAL A 103 2.72 -11.01 0.04
N PHE A 104 3.30 -11.36 -1.09
CA PHE A 104 2.60 -11.55 -2.35
C PHE A 104 2.02 -12.94 -2.46
N ASP A 105 0.79 -13.03 -2.97
CA ASP A 105 0.04 -14.28 -3.11
C ASP A 105 0.03 -15.14 -1.83
N PRO A 106 -0.39 -14.58 -0.67
CA PRO A 106 -0.34 -15.27 0.62
C PRO A 106 -1.23 -16.53 0.65
N ALA A 107 -0.82 -17.54 1.44
CA ALA A 107 -1.70 -18.64 1.83
C ALA A 107 -2.97 -18.12 2.54
N LEU A 108 -4.11 -18.81 2.36
CA LEU A 108 -5.41 -18.39 2.92
C LEU A 108 -5.42 -18.28 4.45
N ASN A 109 -4.57 -19.08 5.10
CA ASN A 109 -4.45 -19.19 6.56
C ASN A 109 -3.08 -18.71 7.04
N LEU A 110 -2.52 -17.68 6.37
CA LEU A 110 -1.26 -17.07 6.76
C LEU A 110 -1.48 -16.12 7.94
N ASN A 111 -0.83 -16.43 9.07
CA ASN A 111 -0.92 -15.63 10.28
C ASN A 111 0.12 -14.49 10.26
N ALA A 112 -0.25 -13.30 10.72
CA ALA A 112 0.62 -12.13 10.66
C ALA A 112 1.79 -12.16 11.66
N ASP A 113 1.57 -12.64 12.89
CA ASP A 113 2.59 -12.72 13.93
C ASP A 113 3.80 -13.58 13.53
N PRO A 114 3.63 -14.83 13.05
CA PRO A 114 4.75 -15.62 12.55
C PRO A 114 5.51 -14.95 11.41
N VAL A 115 4.81 -14.27 10.50
CA VAL A 115 5.43 -13.51 9.41
C VAL A 115 6.28 -12.36 9.96
N CYS A 116 5.79 -11.63 10.96
CA CYS A 116 6.60 -10.66 11.67
C CYS A 116 7.82 -11.34 12.32
N ALA A 117 7.67 -12.47 12.99
CA ALA A 117 8.83 -13.21 13.54
C ALA A 117 9.82 -13.76 12.47
N GLY A 118 9.56 -13.57 11.17
CA GLY A 118 10.38 -14.11 10.09
C GLY A 118 10.19 -15.61 9.88
N THR A 119 9.03 -16.14 10.27
CA THR A 119 8.69 -17.56 10.26
C THR A 119 7.40 -17.83 9.49
N ASP A 120 7.22 -19.09 9.06
CA ASP A 120 5.97 -19.57 8.44
C ASP A 120 5.50 -18.77 7.20
N MET A 121 6.45 -18.33 6.37
CA MET A 121 6.14 -17.69 5.09
C MET A 121 5.52 -18.72 4.14
N ARG A 122 4.23 -18.58 3.85
CA ARG A 122 3.48 -19.51 2.98
C ARG A 122 2.78 -18.77 1.87
N PHE A 123 2.95 -19.29 0.66
CA PHE A 123 2.48 -18.68 -0.58
C PHE A 123 1.55 -19.61 -1.32
N ARG A 124 0.68 -19.03 -2.15
CA ARG A 124 -0.12 -19.72 -3.15
C ARG A 124 0.52 -19.53 -4.53
N PRO A 125 0.14 -20.35 -5.52
CA PRO A 125 0.51 -20.06 -6.89
C PRO A 125 0.00 -18.68 -7.31
N SER A 126 0.90 -17.85 -7.84
CA SER A 126 0.58 -16.53 -8.36
C SER A 126 -0.39 -16.60 -9.53
N LYS A 127 -1.26 -15.60 -9.63
CA LYS A 127 -2.21 -15.48 -10.74
C LYS A 127 -1.71 -14.45 -11.74
N PRO A 128 -1.44 -14.83 -13.01
CA PRO A 128 -1.04 -13.87 -14.03
C PRO A 128 -2.02 -12.71 -14.16
N GLY A 129 -1.50 -11.49 -14.29
CA GLY A 129 -2.32 -10.28 -14.42
C GLY A 129 -2.92 -9.77 -13.11
N ARG A 130 -2.55 -10.34 -11.95
CA ARG A 130 -3.03 -9.91 -10.64
C ARG A 130 -1.88 -9.59 -9.70
N PHE A 131 -1.91 -8.39 -9.15
CA PHE A 131 -1.08 -8.00 -8.01
C PHE A 131 -1.89 -8.22 -6.73
N TYR A 132 -1.56 -9.25 -5.95
CA TYR A 132 -2.23 -9.55 -4.68
C TYR A 132 -1.21 -9.51 -3.55
N VAL A 133 -1.46 -8.65 -2.57
CA VAL A 133 -0.54 -8.40 -1.45
C VAL A 133 -1.26 -8.50 -0.12
N TYR A 134 -0.56 -9.07 0.86
CA TYR A 134 -0.88 -9.00 2.27
C TYR A 134 0.13 -8.11 2.95
N ALA A 135 -0.34 -6.94 3.39
CA ALA A 135 0.48 -5.92 4.02
C ALA A 135 0.35 -6.02 5.53
N ILE A 136 1.48 -6.14 6.21
CA ILE A 136 1.56 -6.32 7.66
C ILE A 136 2.51 -5.27 8.22
N TYR A 137 2.02 -4.43 9.12
CA TYR A 137 2.86 -3.54 9.90
C TYR A 137 3.32 -4.26 11.17
N CYS A 138 4.63 -4.45 11.30
CA CYS A 138 5.24 -5.18 12.40
C CYS A 138 5.96 -4.24 13.37
N ARG A 139 5.94 -4.61 14.65
CA ARG A 139 6.83 -4.09 15.70
C ARG A 139 7.50 -5.27 16.40
N ASN A 140 8.81 -5.39 16.26
CA ASN A 140 9.55 -6.61 16.64
C ASN A 140 8.89 -7.83 15.99
N ASP A 141 8.58 -8.89 16.75
CA ASP A 141 8.00 -10.14 16.23
C ASP A 141 6.47 -10.16 16.23
N ARG A 142 5.81 -9.00 16.35
CA ARG A 142 4.34 -8.90 16.46
C ARG A 142 3.73 -8.02 15.39
N MET A 143 2.53 -8.38 14.92
CA MET A 143 1.74 -7.51 14.06
C MET A 143 1.07 -6.40 14.86
N LEU A 144 1.09 -5.18 14.35
CA LEU A 144 0.30 -4.06 14.85
C LEU A 144 -0.95 -3.83 13.99
N SER A 145 -0.83 -4.00 12.67
CA SER A 145 -1.97 -4.01 11.77
C SER A 145 -1.70 -4.88 10.55
N TYR A 146 -2.75 -5.35 9.90
CA TYR A 146 -2.64 -5.98 8.60
C TYR A 146 -3.89 -5.79 7.76
N THR A 147 -3.73 -5.86 6.44
CA THR A 147 -4.83 -5.98 5.50
C THR A 147 -4.35 -6.64 4.22
N THR A 148 -5.30 -7.12 3.43
CA THR A 148 -5.02 -7.61 2.07
C THR A 148 -5.45 -6.58 1.05
N ALA A 149 -4.77 -6.53 -0.09
CA ALA A 149 -5.19 -5.69 -1.22
C ALA A 149 -4.86 -6.36 -2.54
N TRP A 150 -5.68 -6.10 -3.56
CA TRP A 150 -5.36 -6.54 -4.91
C TRP A 150 -5.84 -5.57 -5.98
N THR A 151 -5.15 -5.62 -7.12
CA THR A 151 -5.55 -4.96 -8.37
C THR A 151 -5.09 -5.83 -9.55
N ASP A 152 -5.68 -5.63 -10.72
CA ASP A 152 -5.19 -6.30 -11.92
C ASP A 152 -4.00 -5.52 -12.48
N ALA A 153 -2.83 -6.13 -12.58
CA ALA A 153 -1.59 -5.51 -13.07
C ALA A 153 -0.77 -6.54 -13.85
N THR A 154 -0.15 -6.12 -14.95
CA THR A 154 0.62 -7.02 -15.83
C THR A 154 2.13 -6.96 -15.60
N GLY A 155 2.62 -6.03 -14.78
CA GLY A 155 4.03 -5.90 -14.44
C GLY A 155 4.26 -4.93 -13.28
N PRO A 156 5.49 -4.87 -12.75
CA PRO A 156 5.80 -4.13 -11.52
C PRO A 156 5.74 -2.60 -11.66
N ALA A 157 5.82 -2.08 -12.89
CA ALA A 157 5.69 -0.65 -13.18
C ALA A 157 4.26 -0.22 -13.58
N ASP A 158 3.25 -1.09 -13.42
CA ASP A 158 1.86 -0.73 -13.75
C ASP A 158 1.36 0.40 -12.81
N PRO A 159 0.87 1.54 -13.34
CA PRO A 159 0.42 2.68 -12.53
C PRO A 159 -0.78 2.36 -11.61
N ARG A 160 -1.46 1.23 -11.81
CA ARG A 160 -2.48 0.72 -10.89
C ARG A 160 -1.90 0.34 -9.54
N ILE A 161 -0.64 -0.10 -9.50
CA ILE A 161 0.03 -0.50 -8.26
C ILE A 161 0.24 0.71 -7.35
N GLU A 162 0.64 1.85 -7.91
CA GLU A 162 0.75 3.11 -7.16
C GLU A 162 -0.61 3.55 -6.59
N ARG A 163 -1.69 3.40 -7.36
CA ARG A 163 -3.05 3.66 -6.86
C ARG A 163 -3.43 2.71 -5.73
N LEU A 164 -3.14 1.43 -5.87
CA LEU A 164 -3.35 0.45 -4.80
C LEU A 164 -2.58 0.83 -3.54
N PHE A 165 -1.32 1.24 -3.64
CA PHE A 165 -0.55 1.67 -2.47
C PHE A 165 -1.13 2.93 -1.82
N ARG A 166 -1.63 3.90 -2.62
CA ARG A 166 -2.30 5.10 -2.09
C ARG A 166 -3.56 4.78 -1.29
N GLU A 167 -4.27 3.73 -1.67
CA GLU A 167 -5.46 3.26 -0.93
C GLU A 167 -5.08 2.37 0.25
N LEU A 168 -4.04 1.54 0.10
CA LEU A 168 -3.58 0.57 1.09
C LEU A 168 -2.90 1.22 2.30
N PHE A 169 -1.99 2.17 2.09
CA PHE A 169 -1.18 2.71 3.17
C PHE A 169 -1.99 3.46 4.25
N PRO A 170 -3.00 4.28 3.93
CA PRO A 170 -3.87 4.86 4.96
C PRO A 170 -4.65 3.82 5.77
N VAL A 171 -4.88 2.61 5.22
CA VAL A 171 -5.55 1.52 5.94
C VAL A 171 -4.55 0.76 6.82
N VAL A 172 -3.34 0.50 6.35
CA VAL A 172 -2.32 -0.17 7.18
C VAL A 172 -1.85 0.76 8.31
N PHE A 173 -1.68 2.04 8.02
CA PHE A 173 -1.21 3.08 8.95
C PHE A 173 -2.34 4.06 9.27
N ASN A 174 -3.46 3.55 9.76
CA ASN A 174 -4.66 4.32 10.08
C ASN A 174 -4.44 5.37 11.17
N ASP A 175 -4.69 6.64 10.83
CA ASP A 175 -4.62 7.80 11.72
C ASP A 175 -5.95 8.09 12.44
N GLN A 176 -7.07 7.54 11.96
CA GLN A 176 -8.40 7.82 12.53
C GLN A 176 -8.61 7.20 13.91
N GLN A 177 -7.84 6.17 14.28
CA GLN A 177 -7.92 5.60 15.63
C GLN A 177 -7.54 6.62 16.71
N THR A 178 -6.61 7.52 16.42
CA THR A 178 -6.25 8.61 17.33
C THR A 178 -7.35 9.66 17.40
N ARG A 179 -8.04 9.94 16.28
CA ARG A 179 -9.12 10.93 16.23
C ARG A 179 -10.28 10.62 17.17
N TRP A 180 -10.67 9.35 17.31
CA TRP A 180 -11.73 8.96 18.26
C TRP A 180 -11.28 9.05 19.71
N ALA A 181 -10.04 8.65 20.01
CA ALA A 181 -9.47 8.77 21.35
C ALA A 181 -9.29 10.23 21.79
N GLU A 182 -8.89 11.13 20.89
CA GLU A 182 -8.78 12.57 21.18
C GLU A 182 -10.15 13.22 21.40
N LEU A 183 -11.16 12.82 20.63
CA LEU A 183 -12.53 13.29 20.85
C LEU A 183 -13.05 12.85 22.22
N ASP A 184 -12.81 11.60 22.63
CA ASP A 184 -13.23 11.11 23.96
C ASP A 184 -12.59 11.91 25.11
N VAL A 185 -11.33 12.34 24.98
CA VAL A 185 -10.64 13.14 26.03
C VAL A 185 -11.22 14.56 26.15
N HIS A 186 -11.84 15.10 25.09
CA HIS A 186 -12.42 16.45 25.11
C HIS A 186 -13.87 16.50 25.60
N TYR A 187 -14.52 15.36 25.86
CA TYR A 187 -15.89 15.28 26.37
C TYR A 187 -16.01 14.88 27.85
N PHE A 188 -14.91 14.90 28.62
CA PHE A 188 -14.90 14.71 30.07
C PHE A 188 -14.29 15.90 30.81
#